data_AF-A0A7M2GIS1-F1
#
_entry.id   AF-A0A7M2GIS1-F1
#
_cell.length_a   1.000
_cell.length_b   1.000
_cell.length_c   1.000
_cell.angle_alpha   90.00
_cell.angle_beta   90.00
_cell.angle_gamma   90.00
#
_symmetry.space_group_name_H-M   'P 1'
#
loop_
_entity.id
_entity.type
_entity.pdbx_description
1 polymer ?
#
loop_
_entity_poly.entity_id
_entity_poly.type
_entity_poly.pdbx_seq_one_letter_code
_entity_poly.pdbx_strand_id
1 'polypeptide(L)'
;MGVRIEPIPDSVRVRISGDVETTLSVPYEDDDRFLVALSDGTLLVGSYDEDLRCKFDVARDGAGIVRFESGAAYVDWRVEWATIGIYDANVVEPSQPKPMPLFPDLEDLLH
;
A
#
# COMPACT_ATOMS: atom_id res chain seq x y z
N MET A 1 -6.43 -9.36 -14.84
CA MET A 1 -5.84 -10.20 -13.78
C MET A 1 -5.15 -9.25 -12.82
N GLY A 2 -5.16 -9.59 -11.54
CA GLY A 2 -4.72 -8.73 -10.46
C GLY A 2 -4.74 -9.51 -9.14
N VAL A 3 -4.73 -8.81 -8.03
CA VAL A 3 -4.64 -9.46 -6.71
C VAL A 3 -5.84 -9.18 -5.84
N ARG A 4 -6.18 -10.16 -5.02
CA ARG A 4 -7.10 -10.04 -3.90
C ARG A 4 -6.31 -10.19 -2.60
N ILE A 5 -6.52 -9.26 -1.68
CA ILE A 5 -5.82 -9.16 -0.40
C ILE A 5 -6.88 -9.27 0.70
N GLU A 6 -6.75 -10.24 1.60
CA GLU A 6 -7.74 -10.49 2.65
C GLU A 6 -7.08 -10.87 3.98
N PRO A 7 -7.66 -10.47 5.13
CA PRO A 7 -7.22 -11.00 6.42
C PRO A 7 -7.53 -12.49 6.51
N ILE A 8 -6.66 -13.23 7.19
CA ILE A 8 -6.94 -14.61 7.59
C ILE A 8 -7.62 -14.56 8.97
N PRO A 9 -8.86 -15.07 9.10
CA PRO A 9 -9.58 -15.07 10.38
C PRO A 9 -8.74 -15.62 11.54
N ASP A 10 -8.94 -15.05 12.73
CA ASP A 10 -8.28 -15.46 13.97
C ASP A 10 -6.74 -15.43 13.93
N SER A 11 -6.15 -14.63 13.02
CA SER A 11 -4.71 -14.45 12.93
C SER A 11 -4.33 -13.08 12.38
N VAL A 12 -3.15 -12.58 12.75
CA VAL A 12 -2.62 -11.30 12.25
C VAL A 12 -1.80 -11.55 10.99
N ARG A 13 -2.46 -12.12 9.98
CA ARG A 13 -1.88 -12.48 8.69
C ARG A 13 -2.81 -12.10 7.56
N VAL A 14 -2.22 -11.76 6.43
CA VAL A 14 -2.93 -11.38 5.21
C VAL A 14 -2.61 -12.38 4.12
N ARG A 15 -3.65 -12.89 3.44
CA ARG A 15 -3.50 -13.71 2.24
C ARG A 15 -3.59 -12.82 1.01
N ILE A 16 -2.74 -13.11 0.03
CA ILE A 16 -2.77 -12.50 -1.30
C ILE A 16 -2.93 -13.62 -2.31
N SER A 17 -3.92 -13.48 -3.20
CA SER A 17 -4.21 -14.44 -4.27
C SER A 17 -4.45 -13.74 -5.62
N GLY A 18 -4.33 -14.49 -6.73
CA GLY A 18 -4.44 -13.99 -8.10
C GLY A 18 -3.10 -14.04 -8.83
N ASP A 19 -2.59 -12.88 -9.25
CA ASP A 19 -1.31 -12.80 -9.98
C ASP A 19 -0.11 -13.26 -9.12
N VAL A 20 -0.20 -13.06 -7.80
CA VAL A 20 0.75 -13.55 -6.80
C VAL A 20 -0.04 -14.34 -5.75
N GLU A 21 0.49 -15.49 -5.36
CA GLU A 21 -0.08 -16.34 -4.29
C GLU A 21 0.89 -16.35 -3.10
N THR A 22 0.51 -15.71 -2.00
CA THR A 22 1.33 -15.67 -0.78
C THR A 22 0.51 -15.41 0.49
N THR A 23 1.14 -15.61 1.65
CA THR A 23 0.60 -15.22 2.95
C THR A 23 1.67 -14.45 3.70
N LEU A 24 1.35 -13.24 4.14
CA LEU A 24 2.26 -12.33 4.81
C LEU A 24 1.84 -12.15 6.27
N SER A 25 2.81 -12.23 7.18
CA SER A 25 2.59 -11.92 8.60
C SER A 25 2.63 -10.41 8.80
N VAL A 26 1.64 -9.88 9.51
CA VAL A 26 1.59 -8.46 9.85
C VAL A 26 2.64 -8.21 10.94
N PRO A 27 3.55 -7.24 10.75
CA PRO A 27 4.49 -6.84 11.79
C PRO A 27 3.73 -6.33 13.02
N TYR A 28 4.13 -6.75 14.22
CA TYR A 28 3.56 -6.28 15.48
C TYR A 28 4.33 -5.06 15.97
N GLU A 29 3.63 -3.94 16.18
CA GLU A 29 4.11 -2.70 16.79
C GLU A 29 2.99 -2.11 17.67
N ASP A 30 3.27 -1.01 18.40
CA ASP A 30 2.27 -0.30 19.20
C ASP A 30 1.13 0.34 18.36
N ASP A 31 1.27 0.36 17.03
CA ASP A 31 0.27 0.86 16.09
C ASP A 31 -0.49 -0.32 15.47
N ASP A 32 -1.82 -0.29 15.54
CA ASP A 32 -2.69 -1.33 14.95
C ASP A 32 -2.71 -1.32 13.41
N ARG A 33 -1.98 -0.38 12.79
CA ARG A 33 -1.87 -0.22 11.34
C ARG A 33 -0.61 -0.85 10.77
N PHE A 34 -0.72 -1.25 9.51
CA PHE A 34 0.37 -1.77 8.71
C PHE A 34 0.22 -1.31 7.25
N LEU A 35 1.29 -1.47 6.48
CA LEU A 35 1.33 -1.11 5.08
C LEU A 35 1.43 -2.36 4.21
N VAL A 36 0.70 -2.37 3.10
CA VAL A 36 0.83 -3.37 2.03
C VAL A 36 1.23 -2.66 0.75
N ALA A 37 2.44 -2.93 0.26
CA ALA A 37 2.95 -2.36 -0.98
C ALA A 37 2.88 -3.38 -2.12
N LEU A 38 2.45 -2.92 -3.29
CA LEU A 38 2.30 -3.72 -4.50
C LEU A 38 3.19 -3.19 -5.62
N SER A 39 3.59 -4.07 -6.53
CA SER A 39 4.48 -3.74 -7.65
C SER A 39 3.93 -2.72 -8.65
N ASP A 40 2.62 -2.46 -8.65
CA ASP A 40 1.97 -1.45 -9.49
C ASP A 40 2.09 -0.02 -8.92
N GLY A 41 2.71 0.12 -7.73
CA GLY A 41 2.85 1.37 -7.01
C GLY A 41 1.74 1.63 -5.98
N THR A 42 0.72 0.78 -5.90
CA THR A 42 -0.35 0.91 -4.92
C THR A 42 0.20 0.64 -3.52
N LEU A 43 -0.13 1.54 -2.59
CA LEU A 43 0.11 1.36 -1.16
C LEU A 43 -1.23 1.33 -0.44
N LEU A 44 -1.52 0.23 0.23
CA LEU A 44 -2.67 0.12 1.10
C LEU A 44 -2.24 0.29 2.55
N VAL A 45 -3.11 0.90 3.34
CA VAL A 45 -3.04 0.83 4.80
C VAL A 45 -4.06 -0.20 5.27
N GLY A 46 -3.60 -1.17 6.06
CA GLY A 46 -4.46 -2.08 6.80
C GLY A 46 -4.49 -1.69 8.27
N SER A 47 -5.60 -1.95 8.95
CA SER A 47 -5.73 -1.73 10.40
C SER A 47 -6.58 -2.82 11.04
N TYR A 48 -6.13 -3.35 12.18
CA TYR A 48 -6.95 -4.24 13.01
C TYR A 48 -7.68 -3.45 14.11
N ASP A 49 -8.91 -3.82 14.43
CA ASP A 49 -9.58 -3.36 15.65
C ASP A 49 -9.31 -4.31 16.84
N GLU A 50 -9.83 -3.97 18.02
CA GLU A 50 -9.71 -4.78 19.23
C GLU A 50 -10.33 -6.19 19.09
N ASP A 51 -11.25 -6.38 18.14
CA ASP A 51 -11.91 -7.65 17.80
C ASP A 51 -11.16 -8.43 16.70
N LEU A 52 -9.94 -8.00 16.32
CA LEU A 52 -9.13 -8.54 15.22
C LEU A 52 -9.82 -8.47 13.84
N ARG A 53 -10.74 -7.52 13.63
CA ARG A 53 -11.30 -7.23 12.32
C ARG A 53 -10.36 -6.32 11.56
N CYS A 54 -9.94 -6.76 10.37
CA CYS A 54 -9.10 -5.95 9.50
C CYS A 54 -9.94 -5.09 8.55
N LYS A 55 -9.57 -3.82 8.42
CA LYS A 55 -10.01 -2.93 7.35
C LYS A 55 -8.82 -2.56 6.46
N PHE A 56 -9.07 -2.29 5.18
CA PHE A 56 -8.10 -1.71 4.27
C PHE A 56 -8.60 -0.37 3.73
N ASP A 57 -7.67 0.55 3.49
CA ASP A 57 -7.88 1.79 2.74
C ASP A 57 -6.69 2.05 1.81
N VAL A 58 -6.86 2.92 0.81
CA VAL A 58 -5.75 3.35 -0.06
C VAL A 58 -4.96 4.45 0.64
N ALA A 59 -3.67 4.18 0.88
CA ALA A 59 -2.71 5.19 1.33
C ALA A 59 -2.09 5.95 0.15
N ARG A 60 -1.85 5.26 -0.96
CA ARG A 60 -1.37 5.84 -2.22
C ARG A 60 -1.89 5.06 -3.41
N ASP A 61 -2.43 5.76 -4.39
CA ASP A 61 -2.83 5.18 -5.66
C ASP A 61 -1.60 4.73 -6.48
N GLY A 62 -1.68 3.51 -7.02
CA GLY A 62 -0.78 3.00 -8.05
C GLY A 62 -1.40 3.11 -9.44
N ALA A 63 -0.98 2.22 -10.33
CA ALA A 63 -1.56 2.10 -11.67
C ALA A 63 -2.91 1.38 -11.68
N GLY A 64 -3.19 0.51 -10.70
CA GLY A 64 -4.41 -0.28 -10.63
C GLY A 64 -5.60 0.43 -10.01
N ILE A 65 -6.80 -0.03 -10.38
CA ILE A 65 -8.04 0.37 -9.70
C ILE A 65 -8.18 -0.49 -8.44
N VAL A 66 -8.31 0.17 -7.29
CA VAL A 66 -8.54 -0.49 -6.00
C VAL A 66 -10.04 -0.53 -5.68
N ARG A 67 -10.54 -1.71 -5.30
CA ARG A 67 -11.92 -1.93 -4.81
C ARG A 67 -11.89 -2.63 -3.46
N PHE A 68 -12.88 -2.33 -2.60
CA PHE A 68 -13.02 -2.96 -1.30
C PHE A 68 -14.36 -3.69 -1.21
N GLU A 69 -14.33 -4.99 -0.94
CA GLU A 69 -15.54 -5.82 -0.83
C GLU A 69 -15.35 -6.83 0.33
N SER A 70 -16.31 -6.87 1.26
CA SER A 70 -16.34 -7.84 2.37
C SER A 70 -15.03 -7.93 3.20
N GLY A 71 -14.38 -6.79 3.43
CA GLY A 71 -13.12 -6.73 4.21
C GLY A 71 -11.87 -7.14 3.42
N ALA A 72 -11.99 -7.42 2.12
CA ALA A 72 -10.88 -7.65 1.21
C ALA A 72 -10.64 -6.44 0.30
N ALA A 73 -9.39 -6.24 -0.11
CA ALA A 73 -9.00 -5.30 -1.14
C ALA A 73 -8.71 -6.04 -2.45
N TYR A 74 -9.14 -5.46 -3.57
CA TYR A 74 -8.93 -5.97 -4.92
C TYR A 74 -8.17 -4.90 -5.70
N VAL A 75 -7.08 -5.29 -6.36
CA VAL A 75 -6.29 -4.39 -7.20
C VAL A 75 -6.31 -4.93 -8.62
N ASP A 76 -7.02 -4.23 -9.50
CA ASP A 76 -7.26 -4.63 -10.89
C ASP A 76 -6.11 -4.19 -11.80
N TRP A 77 -4.90 -4.70 -11.55
CA TRP A 77 -3.71 -4.49 -12.37
C TRP A 77 -2.75 -5.66 -12.25
N ARG A 78 -1.79 -5.78 -13.18
CA ARG A 78 -0.78 -6.81 -13.11
C ARG A 78 0.15 -6.60 -11.92
N VAL A 79 0.20 -7.58 -11.00
CA VAL A 79 1.08 -7.54 -9.82
C VAL A 79 2.12 -8.66 -9.89
N GLU A 80 3.37 -8.32 -9.65
CA GLU A 80 4.50 -9.27 -9.71
C GLU A 80 5.07 -9.56 -8.32
N TRP A 81 4.87 -8.65 -7.36
CA TRP A 81 5.25 -8.83 -5.96
C TRP A 81 4.32 -8.02 -5.04
N ALA A 82 4.24 -8.47 -3.80
CA ALA A 82 3.59 -7.76 -2.71
C ALA A 82 4.43 -7.93 -1.44
N THR A 83 4.49 -6.89 -0.61
CA THR A 83 5.17 -6.94 0.70
C THR A 83 4.36 -6.23 1.76
N ILE A 84 4.65 -6.54 3.02
CA ILE A 84 4.02 -5.96 4.20
C ILE A 84 5.07 -5.28 5.07
N GLY A 85 4.71 -4.17 5.70
CA GLY A 85 5.61 -3.40 6.56
C GLY A 85 4.87 -2.73 7.71
N ILE A 86 5.64 -2.25 8.69
CA ILE A 86 5.14 -1.41 9.77
C ILE A 86 4.56 -0.12 9.21
N TYR A 87 3.58 0.45 9.90
CA TYR A 87 3.05 1.75 9.56
C TYR A 87 4.09 2.85 9.83
N ASP A 88 4.26 3.76 8.87
CA ASP A 88 5.03 5.01 9.03
C ASP A 88 4.30 6.13 8.31
N ALA A 89 3.93 7.18 9.05
CA ALA A 89 3.22 8.34 8.50
C ALA A 89 4.02 9.05 7.40
N ASN A 90 5.36 9.04 7.47
CA ASN A 90 6.22 9.66 6.46
C ASN A 90 6.22 8.89 5.12
N VAL A 91 5.80 7.62 5.14
CA VAL A 91 5.65 6.81 3.92
C VAL A 91 4.29 7.09 3.28
N VAL A 92 3.24 7.28 4.08
CA VAL A 92 1.87 7.55 3.61
C VAL A 92 1.77 8.94 2.99
N GLU A 93 2.33 9.96 3.63
CA GLU A 93 2.36 11.32 3.09
C GLU A 93 3.57 11.47 2.15
N PRO A 94 3.40 11.41 0.80
CA PRO A 94 4.51 11.62 -0.10
C PRO A 94 5.08 13.02 0.12
N SER A 95 6.40 13.12 0.18
CA SER A 95 7.08 14.41 0.11
C SER A 95 6.63 15.14 -1.15
N GLN A 96 6.23 16.41 -1.01
CA GLN A 96 5.91 17.22 -2.19
C GLN A 96 7.17 17.30 -3.05
N PRO A 97 7.15 16.78 -4.30
CA PRO A 97 8.32 16.83 -5.14
C PRO A 97 8.69 18.29 -5.34
N LYS A 98 9.94 18.65 -5.05
CA LYS A 98 10.45 19.98 -5.37
C LYS A 98 10.35 20.13 -6.90
N PRO A 99 9.71 21.18 -7.43
CA PRO A 99 9.69 21.42 -8.87
C PRO A 99 11.13 21.43 -9.38
N MET A 100 11.43 20.56 -10.34
CA MET A 100 12.70 20.61 -11.05
C MET A 100 12.59 21.73 -12.09
N PRO A 101 13.55 22.67 -12.15
CA PRO A 101 13.53 23.70 -13.17
C PRO A 101 13.60 23.05 -14.55
N LEU A 102 12.72 23.48 -15.47
CA LEU A 102 12.68 22.99 -16.84
C LEU A 102 13.99 23.31 -17.59
N PHE A 103 14.66 24.39 -17.19
CA PHE A 103 15.94 24.84 -17.73
C PHE A 103 16.85 25.28 -16.57
N PRO A 104 17.61 24.35 -15.96
CA PRO A 104 18.47 24.65 -14.82
C PRO A 104 19.44 25.80 -15.10
N ASP A 105 19.98 25.85 -16.33
CA ASP A 105 21.04 26.79 -16.72
C ASP A 105 20.51 28.20 -17.08
N LEU A 106 19.19 28.38 -17.20
CA LEU A 106 18.59 29.68 -17.56
C LEU A 106 18.38 30.57 -16.33
N GLU A 107 18.24 29.97 -15.15
CA GLU A 107 18.05 30.68 -13.88
C GLU A 107 19.35 31.36 -13.42
N ASP A 108 20.51 30.79 -13.75
CA ASP A 108 21.84 31.36 -13.47
C ASP A 108 22.18 32.58 -14.35
N LEU A 109 21.47 32.79 -15.46
CA LEU A 109 21.67 33.91 -16.39
C LEU A 109 20.83 35.16 -16.04
N LEU A 110 19.92 35.03 -15.07
CA LEU A 110 19.03 36.11 -14.61
C LEU A 110 19.49 36.77 -13.30
N HIS A 111 20.68 36.41 -12.82
CA HIS A 111 21.36 37.00 -11.66
C HIS A 111 22.72 37.59 -12.06
#